data_AF-A0AAV6TZF4-F1
#
_entry.id   AF-A0AAV6TZF4-F1
#
_cell.length_a   1.000
_cell.length_b   1.000
_cell.length_c   1.000
_cell.angle_alpha   90.00
_cell.angle_beta   90.00
_cell.angle_gamma   90.00
#
_symmetry.space_group_name_H-M   'P 1'
#
loop_
_entity.id
_entity.type
_entity.pdbx_description
1 polymer ?
#
loop_
_entity_poly.entity_id
_entity_poly.type
_entity_poly.pdbx_seq_one_letter_code
_entity_poly.pdbx_strand_id
1 'polypeptide(L)'
;MEALPEETLREETVSTVDLPDLKTEPWPRRHVLPFHKLSSELAAALEKPRELTYDETRELTSFLDNYIYHYKLYAKRPDRLEVCEALAARFPHVRNGIGGGLDAWDEKVKNKMKRLRQGDSFLEVRLNREKSKVAGSKFVRNPNINPKKMELNWAPEHVIGETAASCSAHQKLMSEELSKASPDMKMISSLMSLTYSFRQMINDKAPVEVIKTAYPALFLYQEQLAEFKCLTVICLEEDFFASSQQIGPVLYSIFLKKKKSPLELNLMMEFVELNQGLDIASRVERETELFFFLFCLSYSKKSRKIPSVWYVNDYRQ
;
A
#
# COMPACT_ATOMS: atom_id res chain seq x y z
N MET A 1 -23.23 3.05 -56.89
CA MET A 1 -23.67 1.92 -56.03
C MET A 1 -22.50 0.97 -55.92
N GLU A 2 -21.69 1.13 -54.89
CA GLU A 2 -20.61 0.22 -54.56
C GLU A 2 -20.56 0.18 -53.04
N ALA A 3 -21.07 -0.91 -52.47
CA ALA A 3 -21.23 -1.09 -51.04
C ALA A 3 -19.93 -1.66 -50.46
N LEU A 4 -19.35 -0.95 -49.49
CA LEU A 4 -18.24 -1.42 -48.67
C LEU A 4 -18.73 -2.53 -47.71
N PRO A 5 -17.94 -3.58 -47.45
CA PRO A 5 -18.35 -4.65 -46.54
C PRO A 5 -18.10 -4.26 -45.08
N GLU A 6 -19.07 -4.59 -44.22
CA GLU A 6 -19.05 -4.40 -42.77
C GLU A 6 -17.94 -5.24 -42.11
N GLU A 7 -17.05 -4.56 -41.39
CA GLU A 7 -15.98 -5.15 -40.61
C GLU A 7 -16.55 -5.63 -39.27
N THR A 8 -16.94 -6.90 -39.19
CA THR A 8 -17.36 -7.55 -37.94
C THR A 8 -16.18 -7.65 -36.97
N LEU A 9 -16.19 -6.79 -35.94
CA LEU A 9 -15.36 -6.88 -34.75
C LEU A 9 -15.58 -8.24 -34.06
N ARG A 10 -14.60 -9.13 -34.19
CA ARG A 10 -14.53 -10.35 -33.37
C ARG A 10 -14.07 -9.93 -31.97
N GLU A 11 -14.96 -10.05 -30.99
CA GLU A 11 -14.59 -10.06 -29.58
C GLU A 11 -13.65 -11.26 -29.33
N GLU A 12 -12.35 -10.99 -29.24
CA GLU A 12 -11.39 -11.95 -28.72
C GLU A 12 -11.69 -12.14 -27.24
N THR A 13 -12.41 -13.22 -26.94
CA THR A 13 -12.54 -13.72 -25.57
C THR A 13 -11.15 -14.13 -25.09
N VAL A 14 -10.59 -13.34 -24.17
CA VAL A 14 -9.34 -13.67 -23.47
C VAL A 14 -9.56 -14.96 -22.69
N SER A 15 -9.18 -16.06 -23.32
CA SER A 15 -9.03 -17.37 -22.71
C SER A 15 -8.09 -17.23 -21.51
N THR A 16 -8.62 -17.43 -20.31
CA THR A 16 -7.84 -17.63 -19.10
C THR A 16 -7.03 -18.92 -19.28
N VAL A 17 -5.77 -18.78 -19.68
CA VAL A 17 -4.84 -19.89 -19.79
C VAL A 17 -4.54 -20.39 -18.36
N ASP A 18 -5.23 -21.45 -17.95
CA ASP A 18 -4.86 -22.26 -16.79
C ASP A 18 -3.47 -22.83 -17.06
N LEU A 19 -2.45 -22.32 -16.35
CA LEU A 19 -1.12 -22.92 -16.40
C LEU A 19 -1.19 -24.34 -15.81
N PRO A 20 -0.63 -25.35 -16.50
CA PRO A 20 -0.57 -26.70 -15.96
C PRO A 20 0.35 -26.72 -14.74
N ASP A 21 -0.15 -27.31 -13.66
CA ASP A 21 0.60 -27.60 -12.44
C ASP A 21 1.82 -28.46 -12.83
N LEU A 22 3.03 -27.89 -12.81
CA LEU A 22 4.25 -28.47 -13.40
C LEU A 22 4.76 -29.74 -12.72
N LYS A 23 3.99 -30.34 -11.81
CA LYS A 23 4.34 -31.58 -11.13
C LYS A 23 3.99 -32.77 -12.00
N THR A 24 4.97 -33.65 -12.18
CA THR A 24 4.95 -34.75 -13.15
C THR A 24 4.11 -35.94 -12.69
N GLU A 25 3.79 -36.04 -11.40
CA GLU A 25 3.00 -37.15 -10.85
C GLU A 25 1.50 -36.85 -10.87
N PRO A 26 0.67 -37.75 -11.44
CA PRO A 26 -0.77 -37.55 -11.48
C PRO A 26 -1.39 -37.65 -10.08
N TRP A 27 -2.47 -36.90 -9.87
CA TRP A 27 -3.24 -36.98 -8.63
C TRP A 27 -3.77 -38.40 -8.39
N PRO A 28 -3.50 -39.02 -7.22
CA PRO A 28 -3.86 -40.41 -6.99
C PRO A 28 -5.38 -40.59 -6.81
N ARG A 29 -5.92 -41.72 -7.31
CA ARG A 29 -7.34 -42.06 -7.12
C ARG A 29 -7.70 -42.40 -5.67
N ARG A 30 -6.71 -42.79 -4.87
CA ARG A 30 -6.84 -43.10 -3.45
C ARG A 30 -5.62 -42.59 -2.72
N HIS A 31 -5.83 -41.78 -1.69
CA HIS A 31 -4.74 -41.25 -0.87
C HIS A 31 -4.33 -42.27 0.18
N VAL A 32 -3.08 -42.76 0.08
CA VAL A 32 -2.45 -43.59 1.12
C VAL A 32 -1.38 -42.74 1.78
N LEU A 33 -1.73 -42.15 2.92
CA LEU A 33 -0.83 -41.23 3.61
C LEU A 33 0.35 -42.00 4.24
N PRO A 34 1.60 -41.57 3.98
CA PRO A 34 2.80 -42.25 4.50
C PRO A 34 3.03 -41.90 5.97
N PHE A 35 2.17 -42.37 6.86
CA PHE A 35 2.21 -42.08 8.31
C PHE A 35 3.53 -42.46 8.99
N HIS A 36 4.34 -43.35 8.39
CA HIS A 36 5.68 -43.68 8.87
C HIS A 36 6.66 -42.49 8.82
N LYS A 37 6.33 -41.41 8.10
CA LYS A 37 7.12 -40.17 8.05
C LYS A 37 6.82 -39.22 9.21
N LEU A 38 5.80 -39.50 10.03
CA LEU A 38 5.50 -38.70 11.23
C LEU A 38 6.50 -39.00 12.33
N SER A 39 6.74 -38.04 13.22
CA SER A 39 7.50 -38.29 14.44
C SER A 39 6.85 -39.39 15.28
N SER A 40 7.65 -40.14 16.03
CA SER A 40 7.14 -41.18 16.94
C SER A 40 6.18 -40.61 17.99
N GLU A 41 6.42 -39.37 18.41
CA GLU A 41 5.59 -38.64 19.37
C GLU A 41 4.23 -38.30 18.78
N LEU A 42 4.19 -37.72 17.57
CA LEU A 42 2.94 -37.40 16.89
C LEU A 42 2.16 -38.67 16.50
N ALA A 43 2.84 -39.72 16.04
CA ALA A 43 2.20 -41.00 15.74
C ALA A 43 1.52 -41.58 16.99
N ALA A 44 2.20 -41.59 18.14
CA ALA A 44 1.63 -42.04 19.40
C ALA A 44 0.51 -41.13 19.92
N ALA A 45 0.58 -39.82 19.64
CA ALA A 45 -0.47 -38.86 19.98
C ALA A 45 -1.75 -39.11 19.16
N LEU A 46 -1.62 -39.36 17.85
CA LEU A 46 -2.73 -39.62 16.94
C LEU A 46 -3.48 -40.93 17.23
N GLU A 47 -2.83 -41.93 17.84
CA GLU A 47 -3.51 -43.16 18.25
C GLU A 47 -4.41 -42.95 19.49
N LYS A 48 -4.28 -41.82 20.20
CA LYS A 48 -5.10 -41.49 21.37
C LYS A 48 -6.24 -40.55 20.97
N PRO A 49 -7.51 -40.82 21.36
CA PRO A 49 -8.64 -39.94 21.05
C PRO A 49 -8.62 -38.69 21.94
N ARG A 50 -7.70 -37.77 21.66
CA ARG A 50 -7.55 -36.48 22.34
C ARG A 50 -7.33 -35.35 21.34
N GLU A 51 -7.49 -34.13 21.81
CA GLU A 51 -7.06 -32.97 21.05
C GLU A 51 -5.53 -32.94 20.93
N LEU A 52 -5.05 -32.62 19.73
CA LEU A 52 -3.64 -32.46 19.44
C LEU A 52 -3.15 -31.12 20.01
N THR A 53 -1.93 -31.11 20.51
CA THR A 53 -1.26 -29.89 20.92
C THR A 53 -0.97 -28.99 19.72
N TYR A 54 -0.55 -27.75 19.99
CA TYR A 54 -0.17 -26.82 18.93
C TYR A 54 0.96 -27.38 18.05
N ASP A 55 2.01 -27.94 18.65
CA ASP A 55 3.16 -28.46 17.91
C ASP A 55 2.82 -29.72 17.10
N GLU A 56 2.03 -30.63 17.67
CA GLU A 56 1.49 -31.81 16.98
C GLU A 56 0.62 -31.41 15.77
N THR A 57 -0.26 -30.43 15.97
CA THR A 57 -1.09 -29.86 14.89
C THR A 57 -0.21 -29.26 13.79
N ARG A 58 0.84 -28.54 14.17
CA ARG A 58 1.76 -27.89 13.23
C ARG A 58 2.53 -28.92 12.43
N GLU A 59 3.06 -29.96 13.07
CA GLU A 59 3.75 -31.06 12.39
C GLU A 59 2.81 -31.81 11.45
N LEU A 60 1.62 -32.20 11.91
CA LEU A 60 0.64 -32.91 11.09
C LEU A 60 0.21 -32.08 9.87
N THR A 61 -0.04 -30.78 10.05
CA THR A 61 -0.36 -29.87 8.93
C THR A 61 0.83 -29.77 7.96
N SER A 62 2.06 -29.83 8.46
CA SER A 62 3.30 -29.84 7.68
C SER A 62 3.59 -31.20 7.02
N PHE A 63 2.88 -32.25 7.38
CA PHE A 63 2.95 -33.54 6.72
C PHE A 63 1.94 -33.59 5.56
N LEU A 64 0.71 -33.13 5.82
CA LEU A 64 -0.36 -33.10 4.82
C LEU A 64 -0.06 -32.13 3.67
N ASP A 65 0.46 -30.94 3.98
CA ASP A 65 0.83 -29.96 2.96
C ASP A 65 1.92 -30.48 2.03
N ASN A 66 2.98 -31.13 2.54
CA ASN A 66 4.08 -31.70 1.78
C ASN A 66 3.61 -32.86 0.91
N TYR A 67 2.72 -33.71 1.44
CA TYR A 67 2.09 -34.77 0.67
C TYR A 67 1.29 -34.21 -0.51
N ILE A 68 0.42 -33.21 -0.28
CA ILE A 68 -0.37 -32.57 -1.34
C ILE A 68 0.56 -31.84 -2.32
N TYR A 69 1.56 -31.13 -1.77
CA TYR A 69 2.53 -30.37 -2.52
C TYR A 69 3.20 -31.28 -3.52
N HIS A 70 3.58 -32.51 -3.18
CA HIS A 70 4.20 -33.48 -4.10
C HIS A 70 3.44 -33.65 -5.43
N TYR A 71 2.11 -33.58 -5.42
CA TYR A 71 1.28 -33.76 -6.62
C TYR A 71 0.74 -32.46 -7.21
N LYS A 72 0.36 -31.48 -6.37
CA LYS A 72 -0.27 -30.23 -6.81
C LYS A 72 0.30 -29.02 -6.08
N LEU A 73 0.91 -28.11 -6.82
CA LEU A 73 1.35 -26.81 -6.33
C LEU A 73 0.14 -25.94 -5.93
N TYR A 74 -0.95 -26.01 -6.71
CA TYR A 74 -2.15 -25.19 -6.55
C TYR A 74 -3.41 -26.03 -6.22
N ALA A 75 -3.30 -26.91 -5.23
CA ALA A 75 -4.43 -27.73 -4.77
C ALA A 75 -5.66 -26.90 -4.39
N LYS A 76 -6.79 -27.22 -5.03
CA LYS A 76 -8.11 -26.60 -4.77
C LYS A 76 -8.72 -27.18 -3.50
N ARG A 77 -9.84 -26.60 -3.04
CA ARG A 77 -10.52 -27.08 -1.83
C ARG A 77 -10.89 -28.58 -1.87
N PRO A 78 -11.42 -29.13 -2.98
CA PRO A 78 -11.71 -30.56 -3.07
C PRO A 78 -10.47 -31.43 -2.84
N ASP A 79 -9.35 -31.08 -3.47
CA ASP A 79 -8.07 -31.82 -3.34
C ASP A 79 -7.60 -31.90 -1.88
N ARG A 80 -7.72 -30.80 -1.13
CA ARG A 80 -7.31 -30.75 0.28
C ARG A 80 -8.27 -31.55 1.15
N LEU A 81 -9.57 -31.49 0.88
CA LEU A 81 -10.58 -32.24 1.61
C LEU A 81 -10.42 -33.75 1.42
N GLU A 82 -10.13 -34.23 0.21
CA GLU A 82 -9.85 -35.66 -0.04
C GLU A 82 -8.70 -36.19 0.84
N VAL A 83 -7.65 -35.39 1.01
CA VAL A 83 -6.51 -35.75 1.87
C VAL A 83 -6.87 -35.71 3.35
N CYS A 84 -7.65 -34.70 3.78
CA CYS A 84 -8.19 -34.65 5.14
C CYS A 84 -9.14 -35.82 5.44
N GLU A 85 -9.91 -36.29 4.45
CA GLU A 85 -10.77 -37.46 4.58
C GLU A 85 -9.95 -38.74 4.75
N ALA A 86 -8.85 -38.90 4.01
CA ALA A 86 -7.94 -40.03 4.18
C ALA A 86 -7.29 -40.05 5.58
N LEU A 87 -6.99 -38.88 6.15
CA LEU A 87 -6.55 -38.75 7.53
C LEU A 87 -7.65 -39.20 8.51
N ALA A 88 -8.87 -38.69 8.33
CA ALA A 88 -10.00 -38.99 9.20
C ALA A 88 -10.52 -40.44 9.07
N ALA A 89 -10.26 -41.10 7.93
CA ALA A 89 -10.54 -42.52 7.76
C ALA A 89 -9.68 -43.38 8.69
N ARG A 90 -8.44 -42.96 8.96
CA ARG A 90 -7.55 -43.63 9.93
C ARG A 90 -7.78 -43.15 11.36
N PHE A 91 -7.98 -41.85 11.55
CA PHE A 91 -8.14 -41.23 12.87
C PHE A 91 -9.48 -40.47 12.96
N PRO A 92 -10.60 -41.15 13.25
CA PRO A 92 -11.94 -40.54 13.19
C PRO A 92 -12.15 -39.34 14.12
N HIS A 93 -11.47 -39.32 15.26
CA HIS A 93 -11.56 -38.26 16.28
C HIS A 93 -10.92 -36.94 15.83
N VAL A 94 -10.19 -36.92 14.71
CA VAL A 94 -9.66 -35.70 14.09
C VAL A 94 -10.78 -34.81 13.53
N ARG A 95 -11.98 -35.38 13.31
CA ARG A 95 -13.17 -34.62 12.89
C ARG A 95 -13.71 -33.78 14.04
N ASN A 96 -13.94 -32.50 13.78
CA ASN A 96 -14.67 -31.63 14.70
C ASN A 96 -16.17 -31.93 14.68
N GLY A 97 -16.87 -31.69 15.80
CA GLY A 97 -18.31 -31.99 15.96
C GLY A 97 -19.28 -31.05 15.23
N ILE A 98 -18.81 -30.10 14.43
CA ILE A 98 -19.64 -29.12 13.71
C ILE A 98 -19.46 -29.32 12.19
N GLY A 99 -20.55 -29.58 11.48
CA GLY A 99 -20.55 -29.79 10.02
C GLY A 99 -19.83 -31.07 9.59
N GLY A 100 -19.14 -31.02 8.43
CA GLY A 100 -18.32 -32.12 7.91
C GLY A 100 -17.04 -32.38 8.70
N GLY A 101 -16.78 -31.60 9.76
CA GLY A 101 -15.71 -31.83 10.73
C GLY A 101 -14.27 -31.63 10.24
N LEU A 102 -14.06 -31.34 8.95
CA LEU A 102 -12.74 -31.21 8.31
C LEU A 102 -12.41 -29.80 7.83
N ASP A 103 -13.36 -28.86 7.93
CA ASP A 103 -13.17 -27.48 7.46
C ASP A 103 -11.99 -26.77 8.15
N ALA A 104 -11.81 -27.01 9.45
CA ALA A 104 -10.67 -26.47 10.19
C ALA A 104 -9.33 -27.01 9.68
N TRP A 105 -9.30 -28.27 9.24
CA TRP A 105 -8.12 -28.90 8.66
C TRP A 105 -7.84 -28.40 7.24
N ASP A 106 -8.88 -28.25 6.41
CA ASP A 106 -8.77 -27.60 5.09
C ASP A 106 -8.14 -26.21 5.21
N GLU A 107 -8.60 -25.40 6.15
CA GLU A 107 -8.11 -24.04 6.36
C GLU A 107 -6.65 -24.03 6.84
N LYS A 108 -6.28 -24.92 7.77
CA LYS A 108 -4.90 -25.09 8.24
C LYS A 108 -3.97 -25.48 7.08
N VAL A 109 -4.35 -26.49 6.29
CA VAL A 109 -3.57 -26.97 5.14
C VAL A 109 -3.47 -25.88 4.06
N LYS A 110 -4.56 -25.20 3.72
CA LYS A 110 -4.57 -24.07 2.76
C LYS A 110 -3.56 -22.99 3.15
N ASN A 111 -3.59 -22.57 4.42
CA ASN A 111 -2.71 -21.52 4.92
C ASN A 111 -1.24 -21.97 4.96
N LYS A 112 -0.99 -23.23 5.28
CA LYS A 112 0.35 -23.81 5.27
C LYS A 112 0.92 -23.92 3.85
N MET A 113 0.16 -24.46 2.89
CA MET A 113 0.55 -24.50 1.47
C MET A 113 0.83 -23.11 0.89
N LYS A 114 0.04 -22.10 1.28
CA LYS A 114 0.30 -20.70 0.89
C LYS A 114 1.67 -20.22 1.38
N ARG A 115 2.10 -20.60 2.59
CA ARG A 115 3.42 -20.26 3.13
C ARG A 115 4.54 -21.01 2.41
N LEU A 116 4.39 -22.32 2.13
CA LEU A 116 5.36 -23.08 1.35
C LEU A 116 5.62 -22.42 -0.01
N ARG A 117 4.56 -22.06 -0.74
CA ARG A 117 4.68 -21.32 -2.01
C ARG A 117 5.34 -19.95 -1.89
N GLN A 118 5.32 -19.30 -0.73
CA GLN A 118 5.98 -17.99 -0.58
C GLN A 118 7.51 -18.10 -0.48
N GLY A 119 8.02 -19.27 -0.06
CA GLY A 119 9.45 -19.54 0.09
C GLY A 119 10.08 -20.36 -1.03
N ASP A 120 9.27 -20.92 -1.94
CA ASP A 120 9.77 -21.76 -3.04
C ASP A 120 10.30 -20.92 -4.22
N SER A 121 11.44 -21.32 -4.77
CA SER A 121 12.12 -20.70 -5.91
C SER A 121 11.62 -21.20 -7.27
N PHE A 122 10.67 -22.14 -7.29
CA PHE A 122 10.13 -22.72 -8.51
C PHE A 122 9.64 -21.66 -9.51
N LEU A 123 9.97 -21.85 -10.79
CA LEU A 123 9.78 -20.84 -11.85
C LEU A 123 8.31 -20.39 -11.95
N GLU A 124 7.36 -21.31 -11.81
CA GLU A 124 5.91 -21.01 -11.85
C GLU A 124 5.47 -20.09 -10.70
N VAL A 125 6.00 -20.35 -9.49
CA VAL A 125 5.74 -19.54 -8.30
C VAL A 125 6.30 -18.13 -8.48
N ARG A 126 7.52 -18.02 -9.05
CA ARG A 126 8.15 -16.75 -9.38
C ARG A 126 7.37 -15.98 -10.43
N LEU A 127 7.01 -16.62 -11.54
CA LEU A 127 6.24 -16.00 -12.63
C LEU A 127 4.85 -15.56 -12.17
N ASN A 128 4.15 -16.37 -11.34
CA ASN A 128 2.86 -15.97 -10.78
C ASN A 128 2.98 -14.84 -9.75
N ARG A 129 4.09 -14.79 -8.98
CA ARG A 129 4.40 -13.65 -8.11
C ARG A 129 4.67 -12.38 -8.92
N GLU A 130 5.38 -12.48 -10.03
CA GLU A 130 5.64 -11.37 -10.95
C GLU A 130 4.35 -10.91 -11.65
N LYS A 131 3.52 -11.83 -12.17
CA LYS A 131 2.18 -11.51 -12.73
C LYS A 131 1.27 -10.83 -11.72
N SER A 132 1.27 -11.28 -10.46
CA SER A 132 0.48 -10.64 -9.38
C SER A 132 0.99 -9.25 -8.99
N LYS A 133 2.26 -8.92 -9.27
CA LYS A 133 2.77 -7.54 -9.14
C LYS A 133 2.28 -6.66 -10.28
N VAL A 134 2.12 -7.22 -11.49
CA VAL A 134 1.70 -6.48 -12.70
C VAL A 134 0.17 -6.31 -12.76
N ALA A 135 -0.61 -7.32 -12.38
CA ALA A 135 -2.08 -7.32 -12.52
C ALA A 135 -2.85 -6.68 -11.36
N GLY A 136 -2.18 -6.34 -10.25
CA GLY A 136 -2.82 -5.99 -8.98
C GLY A 136 -2.36 -4.67 -8.39
N SER A 137 -2.60 -3.56 -9.08
CA SER A 137 -2.44 -2.21 -8.51
C SER A 137 -3.72 -1.40 -8.67
N LYS A 138 -4.69 -1.61 -7.78
CA LYS A 138 -5.62 -0.53 -7.38
C LYS A 138 -5.28 0.04 -5.99
N PHE A 139 -4.38 -0.62 -5.27
CA PHE A 139 -3.63 -0.03 -4.18
C PHE A 139 -2.18 -0.35 -4.45
N VAL A 140 -1.39 0.69 -4.76
CA VAL A 140 0.06 0.58 -4.72
C VAL A 140 0.39 0.07 -3.31
N ARG A 141 0.87 -1.17 -3.19
CA ARG A 141 1.47 -1.62 -1.93
C ARG A 141 2.63 -0.69 -1.68
N ASN A 142 2.45 0.28 -0.77
CA ASN A 142 3.56 1.14 -0.42
C ASN A 142 4.60 0.25 0.28
N PRO A 143 5.82 0.11 -0.29
CA PRO A 143 6.85 -0.75 0.29
C PRO A 143 7.25 -0.33 1.71
N ASN A 144 6.90 0.90 2.13
CA ASN A 144 7.19 1.42 3.45
C ASN A 144 6.15 1.00 4.50
N ILE A 145 4.97 0.46 4.14
CA ILE A 145 3.99 -0.01 5.14
C ILE A 145 4.18 -1.50 5.35
N ASN A 146 4.48 -1.91 6.58
CA ASN A 146 4.40 -3.31 6.97
C ASN A 146 2.92 -3.72 7.03
N PRO A 147 2.42 -4.52 6.08
CA PRO A 147 0.99 -4.81 5.97
C PRO A 147 0.46 -5.64 7.15
N LYS A 148 1.33 -6.30 7.92
CA LYS A 148 0.92 -7.11 9.09
C LYS A 148 0.83 -6.30 10.37
N LYS A 149 1.64 -5.24 10.49
CA LYS A 149 1.73 -4.44 11.71
C LYS A 149 1.10 -3.06 11.56
N MET A 150 0.79 -2.65 10.33
CA MET A 150 0.39 -1.28 9.98
C MET A 150 1.42 -0.24 10.45
N GLU A 151 2.66 -0.70 10.71
CA GLU A 151 3.80 0.12 11.06
C GLU A 151 4.42 0.65 9.78
N LEU A 152 4.74 1.94 9.77
CA LEU A 152 5.54 2.53 8.73
C LEU A 152 7.03 2.26 9.02
N ASN A 153 7.72 1.69 8.04
CA ASN A 153 9.17 1.63 8.00
C ASN A 153 9.69 3.06 7.79
N TRP A 154 9.89 3.78 8.89
CA TRP A 154 10.47 5.12 8.91
C TRP A 154 11.93 5.15 8.42
N ALA A 155 12.61 4.00 8.43
CA ALA A 155 13.96 3.81 7.88
C ALA A 155 13.91 2.79 6.74
N PRO A 156 13.70 3.22 5.48
CA PRO A 156 13.81 2.37 4.31
C PRO A 156 15.22 1.80 4.19
N GLU A 157 15.31 0.63 3.56
CA GLU A 157 16.61 0.04 3.22
C GLU A 157 17.41 1.00 2.33
N HIS A 158 18.73 1.01 2.53
CA HIS A 158 19.62 1.80 1.68
C HIS A 158 19.52 1.36 0.23
N VAL A 159 19.55 2.33 -0.68
CA VAL A 159 19.57 2.06 -2.12
C VAL A 159 20.81 1.24 -2.45
N ILE A 160 20.63 0.15 -3.20
CA ILE A 160 21.72 -0.79 -3.53
C ILE A 160 22.84 -0.05 -4.26
N GLY A 161 24.05 -0.09 -3.70
CA GLY A 161 25.24 0.57 -4.26
C GLY A 161 25.54 1.95 -3.66
N GLU A 162 24.62 2.52 -2.87
CA GLU A 162 24.87 3.75 -2.12
C GLU A 162 25.59 3.46 -0.79
N THR A 163 26.55 4.31 -0.46
CA THR A 163 27.35 4.28 0.78
C THR A 163 27.25 5.62 1.49
N ALA A 164 27.71 5.71 2.74
CA ALA A 164 27.77 7.00 3.44
C ALA A 164 28.61 8.03 2.68
N ALA A 165 29.69 7.60 2.02
CA ALA A 165 30.55 8.48 1.21
C ALA A 165 29.85 9.00 -0.04
N SER A 166 29.11 8.16 -0.77
CA SER A 166 28.33 8.62 -1.93
C SER A 166 27.17 9.52 -1.50
N CYS A 167 26.52 9.25 -0.36
CA CYS A 167 25.52 10.15 0.20
C CYS A 167 26.08 11.55 0.51
N SER A 168 27.27 11.65 1.11
CA SER A 168 27.93 12.96 1.33
C SER A 168 28.27 13.67 0.01
N ALA A 169 28.65 12.93 -1.03
CA ALA A 169 28.84 13.50 -2.36
C ALA A 169 27.53 14.04 -2.95
N HIS A 170 26.43 13.29 -2.83
CA HIS A 170 25.09 13.71 -3.27
C HIS A 170 24.61 14.97 -2.54
N GLN A 171 24.82 15.07 -1.22
CA GLN A 171 24.53 16.28 -0.43
C GLN A 171 25.28 17.50 -0.94
N LYS A 172 26.56 17.33 -1.24
CA LYS A 172 27.40 18.41 -1.78
C LYS A 172 26.90 18.86 -3.15
N LEU A 173 26.66 17.91 -4.06
CA LEU A 173 26.13 18.18 -5.41
C LEU A 173 24.77 18.90 -5.36
N MET A 174 23.88 18.47 -4.46
CA MET A 174 22.57 19.11 -4.26
C MET A 174 22.72 20.56 -3.78
N SER A 175 23.65 20.81 -2.87
CA SER A 175 23.91 22.16 -2.34
C SER A 175 24.53 23.07 -3.40
N GLU A 176 25.46 22.53 -4.21
CA GLU A 176 26.05 23.23 -5.34
C GLU A 176 24.98 23.55 -6.41
N GLU A 177 24.08 22.62 -6.72
CA GLU A 177 22.98 22.83 -7.68
C GLU A 177 22.02 23.93 -7.22
N LEU A 178 21.64 23.92 -5.94
CA LEU A 178 20.77 24.95 -5.37
C LEU A 178 21.39 26.35 -5.34
N SER A 179 22.71 26.45 -5.39
CA SER A 179 23.42 27.73 -5.40
C SER A 179 23.43 28.41 -6.78
N LYS A 180 23.01 27.70 -7.84
CA LYS A 180 22.99 28.23 -9.20
C LYS A 180 21.84 29.22 -9.38
N ALA A 181 22.02 30.16 -10.31
CA ALA A 181 20.99 31.12 -10.68
C ALA A 181 19.71 30.46 -11.24
N SER A 182 19.86 29.28 -11.86
CA SER A 182 18.76 28.44 -12.33
C SER A 182 19.04 26.99 -11.94
N PRO A 183 18.56 26.55 -10.76
CA PRO A 183 18.75 25.18 -10.29
C PRO A 183 17.93 24.15 -11.08
N ASP A 184 18.51 22.99 -11.38
CA ASP A 184 17.77 21.84 -11.89
C ASP A 184 17.02 21.12 -10.75
N MET A 185 15.74 21.48 -10.61
CA MET A 185 14.84 20.90 -9.60
C MET A 185 14.63 19.39 -9.77
N LYS A 186 14.73 18.84 -10.98
CA LYS A 186 14.58 17.39 -11.19
C LYS A 186 15.80 16.64 -10.67
N MET A 187 16.99 17.19 -10.91
CA MET A 187 18.23 16.65 -10.36
C MET A 187 18.22 16.71 -8.83
N ILE A 188 17.80 17.83 -8.24
CA ILE A 188 17.68 18.00 -6.79
C ILE A 188 16.74 16.93 -6.19
N SER A 189 15.56 16.75 -6.78
CA SER A 189 14.58 15.76 -6.30
C SER A 189 15.10 14.32 -6.41
N SER A 190 15.86 14.01 -7.47
CA SER A 190 16.53 12.72 -7.62
C SER A 190 17.59 12.49 -6.53
N LEU A 191 18.43 13.49 -6.25
CA LEU A 191 19.44 13.42 -5.18
C LEU A 191 18.78 13.30 -3.80
N MET A 192 17.67 14.01 -3.58
CA MET A 192 16.85 13.90 -2.38
C MET A 192 16.27 12.50 -2.21
N SER A 193 15.83 11.86 -3.29
CA SER A 193 15.32 10.48 -3.23
C SER A 193 16.42 9.48 -2.87
N LEU A 194 17.62 9.60 -3.46
CA LEU A 194 18.75 8.69 -3.19
C LEU A 194 19.23 8.76 -1.73
N THR A 195 19.26 9.96 -1.18
CA THR A 195 19.80 10.21 0.16
C THR A 195 18.80 9.94 1.29
N TYR A 196 17.53 9.65 0.98
CA TYR A 196 16.45 9.47 1.97
C TYR A 196 16.82 8.51 3.10
N SER A 197 17.31 7.31 2.75
CA SER A 197 17.68 6.28 3.73
C SER A 197 18.80 6.70 4.70
N PHE A 198 19.59 7.72 4.35
CA PHE A 198 20.70 8.23 5.15
C PHE A 198 20.33 9.47 6.00
N ARG A 199 19.09 9.97 5.91
CA ARG A 199 18.63 11.16 6.64
C ARG A 199 18.21 10.87 8.10
N GLN A 200 18.98 10.05 8.82
CA GLN A 200 18.71 9.74 10.22
C GLN A 200 18.79 10.98 11.14
N MET A 201 19.60 11.97 10.78
CA MET A 201 19.75 13.22 11.55
C MET A 201 18.43 13.99 11.76
N ILE A 202 17.45 13.84 10.87
CA ILE A 202 16.11 14.42 11.05
C ILE A 202 15.41 13.80 12.26
N ASN A 203 15.59 12.50 12.46
CA ASN A 203 14.97 11.74 13.54
C ASN A 203 15.67 11.93 14.89
N ASP A 204 16.96 12.27 14.87
CA ASP A 204 17.79 12.49 16.07
C ASP A 204 17.57 13.85 16.74
N LYS A 205 16.48 14.56 16.40
CA LYS A 205 16.15 15.91 16.90
C LYS A 205 17.31 16.91 16.70
N ALA A 206 18.04 16.78 15.59
CA ALA A 206 19.10 17.71 15.26
C ALA A 206 18.53 19.15 15.14
N PRO A 207 19.29 20.18 15.51
CA PRO A 207 18.86 21.56 15.32
C PRO A 207 18.53 21.84 13.86
N VAL A 208 17.50 22.66 13.62
CA VAL A 208 17.02 23.01 12.26
C VAL A 208 18.15 23.57 11.40
N GLU A 209 19.05 24.37 11.98
CA GLU A 209 20.21 24.93 11.26
C GLU A 209 21.18 23.86 10.75
N VAL A 210 21.38 22.78 11.51
CA VAL A 210 22.24 21.66 11.12
C VAL A 210 21.59 20.88 9.97
N ILE A 211 20.27 20.66 10.06
CA ILE A 211 19.50 20.01 9.00
C ILE A 211 19.52 20.85 7.72
N LYS A 212 19.31 22.17 7.84
CA LYS A 212 19.32 23.11 6.72
C LYS A 212 20.68 23.21 6.04
N THR A 213 21.76 23.11 6.81
CA THR A 213 23.12 23.09 6.26
C THR A 213 23.41 21.81 5.50
N ALA A 214 22.96 20.65 6.00
CA ALA A 214 23.20 19.36 5.35
C ALA A 214 22.27 19.09 4.16
N TYR A 215 21.01 19.55 4.25
CA TYR A 215 19.96 19.32 3.26
C TYR A 215 19.13 20.60 3.06
N PRO A 216 19.68 21.62 2.37
CA PRO A 216 18.95 22.86 2.11
C PRO A 216 17.66 22.61 1.29
N ALA A 217 17.64 21.58 0.43
CA ALA A 217 16.50 21.22 -0.38
C ALA A 217 15.26 20.83 0.43
N LEU A 218 15.41 20.30 1.66
CA LEU A 218 14.27 19.97 2.55
C LEU A 218 13.40 21.17 2.91
N PHE A 219 13.86 22.39 2.68
CA PHE A 219 13.11 23.62 2.95
C PHE A 219 12.37 24.13 1.71
N LEU A 220 12.39 23.37 0.61
CA LEU A 220 11.60 23.62 -0.58
C LEU A 220 10.26 22.91 -0.45
N TYR A 221 9.17 23.60 -0.81
CA TYR A 221 7.81 23.09 -0.66
C TYR A 221 7.61 21.69 -1.26
N GLN A 222 8.08 21.48 -2.49
CA GLN A 222 7.97 20.20 -3.20
C GLN A 222 8.69 19.05 -2.46
N GLU A 223 9.88 19.32 -1.91
CA GLU A 223 10.65 18.32 -1.17
C GLU A 223 10.07 18.08 0.23
N GLN A 224 9.43 19.07 0.85
CA GLN A 224 8.68 18.89 2.10
C GLN A 224 7.49 17.96 1.93
N LEU A 225 6.74 18.14 0.83
CA LEU A 225 5.64 17.24 0.48
C LEU A 225 6.13 15.83 0.18
N ALA A 226 7.23 15.69 -0.56
CA ALA A 226 7.84 14.40 -0.84
C ALA A 226 8.29 13.69 0.45
N GLU A 227 8.96 14.40 1.37
CA GLU A 227 9.39 13.86 2.65
C GLU A 227 8.18 13.46 3.52
N PHE A 228 7.15 14.31 3.58
CA PHE A 228 5.90 14.00 4.28
C PHE A 228 5.23 12.74 3.73
N LYS A 229 5.16 12.62 2.39
CA LYS A 229 4.62 11.44 1.71
C LYS A 229 5.43 10.20 2.01
N CYS A 230 6.76 10.29 2.08
CA CYS A 230 7.60 9.16 2.48
C CYS A 230 7.39 8.75 3.95
N LEU A 231 7.20 9.73 4.85
CA LEU A 231 7.01 9.55 6.29
C LEU A 231 5.58 9.21 6.73
N THR A 232 4.57 9.39 5.88
CA THR A 232 3.17 9.15 6.26
C THR A 232 2.43 8.28 5.26
N VAL A 233 2.97 8.13 4.04
CA VAL A 233 2.33 7.48 2.89
C VAL A 233 1.10 8.22 2.37
N ILE A 234 0.78 9.35 2.99
CA ILE A 234 -0.32 10.24 2.63
C ILE A 234 0.19 11.20 1.56
N CYS A 235 -0.55 11.33 0.47
CA CYS A 235 -0.21 12.32 -0.54
C CYS A 235 -0.99 13.59 -0.19
N LEU A 236 -0.38 14.44 0.64
CA LEU A 236 -1.08 15.55 1.30
C LEU A 236 -1.88 16.42 0.33
N GLU A 237 -1.32 16.77 -0.83
CA GLU A 237 -2.02 17.55 -1.85
C GLU A 237 -3.25 16.81 -2.38
N GLU A 238 -3.09 15.58 -2.87
CA GLU A 238 -4.17 14.77 -3.44
C GLU A 238 -5.29 14.54 -2.42
N ASP A 239 -4.93 14.17 -1.19
CA ASP A 239 -5.88 13.89 -0.11
C ASP A 239 -6.59 15.17 0.35
N PHE A 240 -5.88 16.31 0.41
CA PHE A 240 -6.46 17.62 0.71
C PHE A 240 -7.43 18.05 -0.39
N PHE A 241 -7.04 17.96 -1.66
CA PHE A 241 -7.88 18.32 -2.79
C PHE A 241 -9.13 17.44 -2.85
N ALA A 242 -9.00 16.11 -2.68
CA ALA A 242 -10.12 15.20 -2.64
C ALA A 242 -11.08 15.52 -1.47
N SER A 243 -10.53 15.76 -0.27
CA SER A 243 -11.32 16.14 0.90
C SER A 243 -12.02 17.49 0.70
N SER A 244 -11.35 18.46 0.07
CA SER A 244 -11.91 19.76 -0.28
C SER A 244 -13.07 19.63 -1.26
N GLN A 245 -12.93 18.83 -2.32
CA GLN A 245 -14.02 18.59 -3.28
C GLN A 245 -15.23 17.93 -2.62
N GLN A 246 -15.01 17.02 -1.67
CA GLN A 246 -16.09 16.33 -0.97
C GLN A 246 -16.80 17.25 0.05
N ILE A 247 -16.02 17.96 0.87
CA ILE A 247 -16.53 18.71 2.03
C ILE A 247 -16.90 20.15 1.64
N GLY A 248 -16.22 20.74 0.66
CA GLY A 248 -16.40 22.10 0.19
C GLY A 248 -17.86 22.47 -0.12
N PRO A 249 -18.60 21.69 -0.93
CA PRO A 249 -20.01 21.95 -1.21
C PRO A 249 -20.90 21.94 0.04
N VAL A 250 -20.60 21.05 0.99
CA VAL A 250 -21.33 20.95 2.26
C VAL A 250 -21.08 22.20 3.11
N LEU A 251 -19.81 22.59 3.27
CA LEU A 251 -19.42 23.80 4.00
C LEU A 251 -19.99 25.06 3.34
N TYR A 252 -19.97 25.14 2.01
CA TYR A 252 -20.58 26.22 1.24
C TYR A 252 -22.09 26.31 1.51
N SER A 253 -22.81 25.18 1.51
CA SER A 253 -24.24 25.14 1.80
C SER A 253 -24.58 25.61 3.23
N ILE A 254 -23.76 25.26 4.21
CA ILE A 254 -23.90 25.69 5.61
C ILE A 254 -23.63 27.20 5.71
N PHE A 255 -22.59 27.67 5.02
CA PHE A 255 -22.24 29.08 4.97
C PHE A 255 -23.34 29.91 4.32
N LEU A 256 -23.95 29.45 3.22
CA LEU A 256 -25.08 30.11 2.58
C LEU A 256 -26.29 30.28 3.52
N LYS A 257 -26.56 29.30 4.38
CA LYS A 257 -27.67 29.34 5.35
C LYS A 257 -27.46 30.33 6.51
N LYS A 258 -26.23 30.80 6.77
CA LYS A 258 -25.97 31.81 7.80
C LYS A 258 -26.34 33.21 7.31
N LYS A 259 -26.92 34.02 8.21
CA LYS A 259 -27.06 35.48 8.02
C LYS A 259 -25.67 36.08 7.86
N LYS A 260 -25.47 36.81 6.76
CA LYS A 260 -24.21 37.46 6.41
C LYS A 260 -24.31 38.95 6.65
N SER A 261 -23.21 39.54 7.08
CA SER A 261 -23.03 40.99 7.08
C SER A 261 -22.85 41.50 5.63
N PRO A 262 -23.14 42.79 5.36
CA PRO A 262 -22.93 43.38 4.04
C PRO A 262 -21.51 43.21 3.48
N LEU A 263 -20.49 43.27 4.35
CA LEU A 263 -19.10 43.04 3.99
C LEU A 263 -18.86 41.60 3.50
N GLU A 264 -19.41 40.61 4.22
CA GLU A 264 -19.31 39.18 3.86
C GLU A 264 -20.04 38.87 2.54
N LEU A 265 -21.11 39.60 2.22
CA LEU A 265 -21.78 39.51 0.92
C LEU A 265 -20.94 40.10 -0.22
N ASN A 266 -20.34 41.27 -0.03
CA ASN A 266 -19.49 41.90 -1.04
C ASN A 266 -18.24 41.05 -1.37
N LEU A 267 -17.54 40.55 -0.34
CA LEU A 267 -16.40 39.63 -0.51
C LEU A 267 -16.81 38.36 -1.27
N MET A 268 -18.04 37.86 -1.05
CA MET A 268 -18.53 36.67 -1.73
C MET A 268 -18.85 36.94 -3.20
N MET A 269 -19.43 38.10 -3.53
CA MET A 269 -19.73 38.49 -4.91
C MET A 269 -18.44 38.72 -5.71
N GLU A 270 -17.49 39.46 -5.13
CA GLU A 270 -16.17 39.71 -5.73
C GLU A 270 -15.41 38.40 -5.96
N PHE A 271 -15.53 37.45 -5.02
CA PHE A 271 -14.93 36.13 -5.16
C PHE A 271 -15.56 35.28 -6.28
N VAL A 272 -16.90 35.28 -6.37
CA VAL A 272 -17.61 34.59 -7.45
C VAL A 272 -17.22 35.17 -8.81
N GLU A 273 -17.08 36.50 -8.91
CA GLU A 273 -16.62 37.18 -10.13
C GLU A 273 -15.18 36.81 -10.49
N LEU A 274 -14.25 36.76 -9.51
CA LEU A 274 -12.84 36.41 -9.72
C LEU A 274 -12.62 34.95 -10.15
N ASN A 275 -13.60 34.08 -9.93
CA ASN A 275 -13.54 32.66 -10.28
C ASN A 275 -14.31 32.30 -11.55
N GLN A 276 -15.03 33.25 -12.15
CA GLN A 276 -15.65 33.03 -13.46
C GLN A 276 -14.55 32.90 -14.52
N GLY A 277 -14.53 31.78 -15.24
CA GLY A 277 -13.59 31.53 -16.34
C GLY A 277 -12.30 30.80 -15.96
N LEU A 278 -12.09 30.45 -14.68
CA LEU A 278 -10.99 29.56 -14.28
C LEU A 278 -11.36 28.09 -14.54
N ASP A 279 -10.35 27.27 -14.86
CA ASP A 279 -10.52 25.81 -14.88
C ASP A 279 -10.85 25.29 -13.47
N ILE A 280 -11.40 24.07 -13.41
CA ILE A 280 -11.91 23.47 -12.17
C ILE A 280 -10.81 23.31 -11.10
N ALA A 281 -9.59 22.94 -11.47
CA ALA A 281 -8.48 22.76 -10.53
C ALA A 281 -8.02 24.11 -9.97
N SER A 282 -7.82 25.10 -10.84
CA SER A 282 -7.45 26.47 -10.47
C SER A 282 -8.51 27.13 -9.56
N ARG A 283 -9.78 26.80 -9.78
CA ARG A 283 -10.89 27.31 -8.96
C ARG A 283 -10.91 26.68 -7.56
N VAL A 284 -10.67 25.37 -7.45
CA VAL A 284 -10.65 24.66 -6.16
C VAL A 284 -9.51 25.16 -5.27
N GLU A 285 -8.33 25.41 -5.84
CA GLU A 285 -7.18 25.97 -5.09
C GLU A 285 -7.52 27.34 -4.46
N ARG A 286 -8.06 28.27 -5.25
CA ARG A 286 -8.49 29.58 -4.73
C ARG A 286 -9.67 29.49 -3.76
N GLU A 287 -10.61 28.58 -3.99
CA GLU A 287 -11.73 28.31 -3.06
C GLU A 287 -11.23 27.76 -1.72
N THR A 288 -10.17 26.95 -1.70
CA THR A 288 -9.56 26.49 -0.45
C THR A 288 -8.83 27.60 0.29
N GLU A 289 -8.07 28.44 -0.42
CA GLU A 289 -7.36 29.59 0.19
C GLU A 289 -8.34 30.57 0.82
N LEU A 290 -9.43 30.88 0.13
CA LEU A 290 -10.44 31.80 0.65
C LEU A 290 -11.31 31.20 1.73
N PHE A 291 -11.60 29.90 1.68
CA PHE A 291 -12.23 29.21 2.79
C PHE A 291 -11.34 29.28 4.04
N PHE A 292 -10.03 29.08 3.90
CA PHE A 292 -9.06 29.21 4.99
C PHE A 292 -9.00 30.65 5.51
N PHE A 293 -8.94 31.64 4.63
CA PHE A 293 -8.91 33.06 4.98
C PHE A 293 -10.19 33.51 5.71
N LEU A 294 -11.38 33.13 5.21
CA LEU A 294 -12.66 33.43 5.84
C LEU A 294 -12.85 32.69 7.17
N PHE A 295 -12.36 31.45 7.26
CA PHE A 295 -12.30 30.70 8.52
C PHE A 295 -11.43 31.43 9.56
N CYS A 296 -10.22 31.88 9.17
CA CYS A 296 -9.32 32.66 10.01
C CYS A 296 -9.93 34.00 10.46
N LEU A 297 -10.62 34.72 9.57
CA LEU A 297 -11.33 35.96 9.92
C LEU A 297 -12.49 35.71 10.90
N SER A 298 -13.23 34.60 10.72
CA SER A 298 -14.29 34.19 11.64
C SER A 298 -13.75 33.81 13.02
N TYR A 299 -12.58 33.15 13.06
CA TYR A 299 -11.87 32.80 14.30
C TYR A 299 -11.30 34.05 15.00
N SER A 300 -10.75 35.00 14.23
CA SER A 300 -10.25 36.29 14.72
C SER A 300 -11.34 37.16 15.38
N LYS A 301 -12.59 37.11 14.91
CA LYS A 301 -13.71 37.78 15.59
C LYS A 301 -14.03 37.18 16.96
N LYS A 302 -13.67 35.91 17.22
CA LYS A 302 -13.88 35.22 18.51
C LYS A 302 -12.67 35.31 19.45
N SER A 303 -11.45 35.34 18.92
CA SER A 303 -10.22 35.52 19.71
C SER A 303 -9.62 36.90 19.42
N ARG A 304 -9.57 37.81 20.41
CA ARG A 304 -8.96 39.16 20.29
C ARG A 304 -7.44 39.17 20.05
N LYS A 305 -6.88 38.21 19.32
CA LYS A 305 -5.48 38.13 18.89
C LYS A 305 -5.44 37.48 17.51
N ILE A 306 -5.04 38.25 16.50
CA ILE A 306 -4.56 37.70 15.23
C ILE A 306 -3.10 37.29 15.49
N PRO A 307 -2.66 36.05 15.17
CA PRO A 307 -1.24 35.77 15.07
C PRO A 307 -0.71 36.53 13.85
N SER A 308 0.11 37.55 14.10
CA SER A 308 0.66 38.50 13.13
C SER A 308 1.74 37.89 12.22
N VAL A 309 1.63 36.62 11.82
CA VAL A 309 2.74 35.89 11.17
C VAL A 309 2.44 35.49 9.72
N TRP A 310 1.24 35.74 9.20
CA TRP A 310 0.92 35.41 7.81
C TRP A 310 0.42 36.64 7.06
N TYR A 311 1.33 37.61 6.89
CA TYR A 311 1.30 38.44 5.70
C TYR A 311 2.08 37.68 4.62
N VAL A 312 1.33 37.22 3.62
CA VAL A 312 1.84 36.73 2.35
C VAL A 312 2.78 37.80 1.79
N ASN A 313 4.06 37.47 1.68
CA ASN A 313 5.01 38.25 0.90
C ASN A 313 4.57 38.19 -0.57
N ASP A 314 4.13 39.34 -1.06
CA ASP A 314 4.28 39.87 -2.42
C ASP A 314 4.47 38.87 -3.57
N TYR A 315 3.34 38.44 -4.15
CA TYR A 315 3.27 38.17 -5.59
C TYR A 315 2.87 39.44 -6.33
N ARG A 316 3.73 40.47 -6.33
CA ARG A 316 3.73 41.57 -7.31
C ARG A 316 5.10 42.26 -7.35
N GLN A 317 6.03 41.72 -8.13
CA GLN A 317 6.80 42.36 -9.22
C GLN A 317 7.97 41.46 -9.61
#